data_AF-A0AA48H900-F1
#
_entry.id   AF-A0AA48H900-F1
#
_cell.length_a   1.000
_cell.length_b   1.000
_cell.length_c   1.000
_cell.angle_alpha   90.00
_cell.angle_beta   90.00
_cell.angle_gamma   90.00
#
_symmetry.space_group_name_H-M   'P 1'
#
loop_
_entity.id
_entity.type
_entity.pdbx_description
1 polymer ?
#
loop_
_entity_poly.entity_id
_entity_poly.type
_entity_poly.pdbx_seq_one_letter_code
_entity_poly.pdbx_strand_id
1 'polypeptide(L)'
;MACPRLFRASLLMSIGWVAMAVAPASRPLLFFFLPRHGAPGTRVTVYGTGLEQVKAVAVGKANAPFQVLDDRRLLLVVPDDAATGPIVVATAAGTFRAPGAFTVDPVPAPLAGGPPVPGPGRSAAATGPEAPVAGVPCLLVSGRCRQGRWTLAPAYTLLALPAMPTGGEAVLELTDAHGTPLRSFPFTPAEVADLPGGETQFSFALPLDGATTRRLAGLRIRAGGAVAAARQGGWQAAPRPPKAVSLGAGRVHLTWNGEVGVGVMVRDPATGQVLAFGEGGSATFQAPGRELEVHVSNGVTSQPFRVTVD
;
A
#
# COMPACT_ATOMS: atom_id res chain seq x y z
N MET A 1 54.64 52.39 27.83
CA MET A 1 53.50 53.16 28.38
C MET A 1 52.57 53.48 27.22
N ALA A 2 51.48 52.70 27.08
CA ALA A 2 50.57 52.75 25.95
C ALA A 2 49.19 53.26 26.39
N CYS A 3 48.62 54.12 25.55
CA CYS A 3 47.38 54.88 25.70
C CYS A 3 46.11 53.99 25.76
N PRO A 4 45.14 54.21 26.67
CA PRO A 4 43.85 53.53 26.60
C PRO A 4 42.81 54.38 25.86
N ARG A 5 42.27 53.83 24.77
CA ARG A 5 41.08 54.35 24.06
C ARG A 5 39.82 53.83 24.75
N LEU A 6 39.00 54.75 25.26
CA LEU A 6 37.65 54.52 25.75
C LEU A 6 36.70 54.24 24.57
N PHE A 7 36.05 53.09 24.56
CA PHE A 7 34.92 52.78 23.68
C PHE A 7 33.67 52.56 24.52
N ARG A 8 32.68 53.44 24.34
CA ARG A 8 31.29 53.27 24.81
C ARG A 8 30.65 52.14 24.01
N ALA A 9 29.98 51.21 24.68
CA ALA A 9 29.05 50.29 24.05
C ALA A 9 27.68 50.39 24.75
N SER A 10 26.72 50.98 24.04
CA SER A 10 25.32 51.06 24.40
C SER A 10 24.68 49.68 24.41
N LEU A 11 23.95 49.37 25.48
CA LEU A 11 23.16 48.16 25.64
C LEU A 11 21.82 48.32 24.88
N LEU A 12 21.69 47.65 23.73
CA LEU A 12 20.42 47.56 22.99
C LEU A 12 19.62 46.35 23.50
N MET A 13 18.43 46.62 24.04
CA MET A 13 17.39 45.65 24.39
C MET A 13 17.09 44.73 23.19
N SER A 14 17.31 43.43 23.35
CA SER A 14 16.85 42.42 22.40
C SER A 14 15.36 42.13 22.66
N ILE A 15 14.50 42.65 21.79
CA ILE A 15 13.10 42.23 21.73
C ILE A 15 13.10 40.82 21.14
N GLY A 16 12.77 39.83 21.97
CA GLY A 16 12.61 38.44 21.55
C GLY A 16 11.43 38.29 20.60
N TRP A 17 11.71 38.18 19.31
CA TRP A 17 10.73 37.73 18.33
C TRP A 17 10.47 36.24 18.56
N VAL A 18 9.27 35.89 19.04
CA VAL A 18 8.76 34.54 18.88
C VAL A 18 8.39 34.40 17.41
N ALA A 19 9.34 33.93 16.60
CA ALA A 19 9.01 33.38 15.29
C ALA A 19 8.17 32.13 15.55
N MET A 20 6.85 32.19 15.35
CA MET A 20 6.08 30.98 15.06
C MET A 20 6.73 30.37 13.81
N ALA A 21 7.44 29.26 13.99
CA ALA A 21 7.93 28.48 12.88
C ALA A 21 6.69 27.98 12.11
N VAL A 22 6.37 28.66 11.01
CA VAL A 22 5.51 28.09 9.98
C VAL A 22 6.27 26.88 9.47
N ALA A 23 5.78 25.68 9.80
CA ALA A 23 6.35 24.44 9.29
C ALA A 23 6.48 24.55 7.76
N PRO A 24 7.61 24.16 7.15
CA PRO A 24 7.74 24.21 5.70
C PRO A 24 6.63 23.34 5.11
N ALA A 25 5.80 23.93 4.25
CA ALA A 25 4.68 23.23 3.64
C ALA A 25 5.21 22.01 2.88
N SER A 26 5.08 20.83 3.48
CA SER A 26 5.45 19.57 2.89
C SER A 26 4.63 19.42 1.61
N ARG A 27 5.31 19.26 0.47
CA ARG A 27 4.65 19.07 -0.82
C ARG A 27 3.87 17.76 -0.73
N PRO A 28 2.52 17.78 -0.69
CA PRO A 28 1.75 16.57 -0.53
C PRO A 28 1.90 15.72 -1.78
N LEU A 29 2.18 14.44 -1.61
CA LEU A 29 2.23 13.49 -2.71
C LEU A 29 1.09 12.49 -2.56
N LEU A 30 0.19 12.48 -3.53
CA LEU A 30 -0.97 11.61 -3.55
C LEU A 30 -0.60 10.31 -4.27
N PHE A 31 -0.67 9.19 -3.56
CA PHE A 31 -0.31 7.88 -4.12
C PHE A 31 -1.50 7.21 -4.79
N PHE A 32 -2.67 7.18 -4.14
CA PHE A 32 -3.91 6.57 -4.64
C PHE A 32 -5.08 6.88 -3.68
N PHE A 33 -6.30 6.46 -4.02
CA PHE A 33 -7.50 6.59 -3.18
C PHE A 33 -8.41 5.36 -3.31
N LEU A 34 -9.19 5.08 -2.26
CA LEU A 34 -10.07 3.92 -2.16
C LEU A 34 -11.40 4.23 -1.46
N PRO A 35 -12.55 3.78 -1.99
CA PRO A 35 -12.72 3.02 -3.22
C PRO A 35 -12.47 3.86 -4.49
N ARG A 36 -12.32 3.20 -5.65
CA ARG A 36 -12.15 3.87 -6.96
C ARG A 36 -13.46 4.21 -7.65
N HIS A 37 -14.56 3.65 -7.16
CA HIS A 37 -15.92 3.96 -7.60
C HIS A 37 -16.87 3.98 -6.41
N GLY A 38 -18.03 4.58 -6.59
CA GLY A 38 -19.11 4.57 -5.61
C GLY A 38 -20.17 5.62 -5.92
N ALA A 39 -21.37 5.41 -5.38
CA ALA A 39 -22.44 6.39 -5.43
C ALA A 39 -22.11 7.62 -4.54
N PRO A 40 -22.81 8.75 -4.71
CA PRO A 40 -22.76 9.83 -3.74
C PRO A 40 -22.99 9.36 -2.29
N GLY A 41 -22.27 9.97 -1.35
CA GLY A 41 -22.19 9.56 0.06
C GLY A 41 -21.11 8.51 0.37
N THR A 42 -20.43 7.96 -0.65
CA THR A 42 -19.34 6.99 -0.43
C THR A 42 -18.14 7.63 0.27
N ARG A 43 -17.62 6.94 1.29
CA ARG A 43 -16.39 7.30 2.01
C ARG A 43 -15.17 6.83 1.24
N VAL A 44 -14.35 7.76 0.77
CA VAL A 44 -13.12 7.51 0.02
C VAL A 44 -11.91 7.92 0.85
N THR A 45 -11.01 6.98 1.14
CA THR A 45 -9.73 7.25 1.77
C THR A 45 -8.67 7.51 0.72
N VAL A 46 -8.12 8.72 0.72
CA VAL A 46 -6.97 9.15 -0.07
C VAL A 46 -5.70 8.88 0.73
N TYR A 47 -4.73 8.23 0.08
CA TYR A 47 -3.44 7.88 0.65
C TYR A 47 -2.33 8.73 0.03
N GLY A 48 -1.46 9.26 0.87
CA GLY A 48 -0.41 10.17 0.45
C GLY A 48 0.66 10.39 1.52
N THR A 49 1.38 11.50 1.38
CA THR A 49 2.22 12.11 2.42
C THR A 49 1.91 13.60 2.47
N GLY A 50 2.12 14.25 3.62
CA GLY A 50 1.88 15.69 3.77
C GLY A 50 0.39 16.07 3.78
N LEU A 51 -0.49 15.15 4.23
CA LEU A 51 -1.95 15.35 4.21
C LEU A 51 -2.48 16.11 5.44
N GLU A 52 -1.63 16.45 6.42
CA GLU A 52 -2.03 17.29 7.55
C GLU A 52 -2.41 18.73 7.16
N GLN A 53 -1.87 19.22 6.03
CA GLN A 53 -2.02 20.61 5.59
C GLN A 53 -3.11 20.80 4.52
N VAL A 54 -4.04 19.85 4.41
CA VAL A 54 -5.11 19.89 3.40
C VAL A 54 -6.19 20.90 3.76
N LYS A 55 -6.50 21.81 2.82
CA LYS A 55 -7.50 22.87 2.99
C LYS A 55 -8.79 22.60 2.21
N ALA A 56 -8.71 21.97 1.05
CA ALA A 56 -9.88 21.57 0.28
C ALA A 56 -9.60 20.29 -0.50
N VAL A 57 -10.65 19.51 -0.75
CA VAL A 57 -10.59 18.31 -1.58
C VAL A 57 -11.76 18.34 -2.55
N ALA A 58 -11.51 18.03 -3.81
CA ALA A 58 -12.52 17.98 -4.85
C ALA A 58 -12.51 16.60 -5.54
N VAL A 59 -13.70 16.10 -5.85
CA VAL A 59 -13.90 14.91 -6.69
C VAL A 59 -14.45 15.39 -8.03
N GLY A 60 -13.63 15.34 -9.07
CA GLY A 60 -13.96 15.95 -10.36
C GLY A 60 -14.02 17.47 -10.27
N LYS A 61 -15.22 18.05 -10.40
CA LYS A 61 -15.48 19.50 -10.26
C LYS A 61 -16.19 19.87 -8.95
N ALA A 62 -16.64 18.89 -8.17
CA ALA A 62 -17.41 19.11 -6.95
C ALA A 62 -16.50 19.13 -5.72
N ASN A 63 -16.75 20.07 -4.80
CA ASN A 63 -16.04 20.15 -3.53
C ASN A 63 -16.53 19.05 -2.59
N ALA A 64 -15.63 18.20 -2.11
CA ALA A 64 -15.93 17.06 -1.27
C ALA A 64 -15.58 17.38 0.19
N PRO A 65 -16.50 17.16 1.15
CA PRO A 65 -16.15 17.24 2.56
C PRO A 65 -15.12 16.17 2.89
N PHE A 66 -14.13 16.54 3.71
CA PHE A 66 -13.03 15.65 4.08
C PHE A 66 -12.71 15.76 5.57
N GLN A 67 -12.10 14.70 6.08
CA GLN A 67 -11.53 14.56 7.40
C GLN A 67 -10.11 14.05 7.24
N VAL A 68 -9.14 14.79 7.78
CA VAL A 68 -7.76 14.30 7.87
C VAL A 68 -7.71 13.27 9.00
N LEU A 69 -7.27 12.05 8.69
CA LEU A 69 -7.10 10.99 9.70
C LEU A 69 -5.68 11.02 10.26
N ASP A 70 -4.69 11.08 9.38
CA ASP A 70 -3.27 11.18 9.70
C ASP A 70 -2.50 11.81 8.52
N ASP A 71 -1.20 12.10 8.68
CA ASP A 71 -0.37 12.70 7.59
C ASP A 71 -0.34 11.88 6.29
N ARG A 72 -0.74 10.61 6.34
CA ARG A 72 -0.73 9.67 5.23
C ARG A 72 -2.13 9.27 4.75
N ARG A 73 -3.18 9.69 5.45
CA ARG A 73 -4.57 9.28 5.19
C ARG A 73 -5.53 10.44 5.35
N LEU A 74 -6.29 10.68 4.30
CA LEU A 74 -7.38 11.63 4.28
C LEU A 74 -8.65 10.91 3.89
N LEU A 75 -9.69 11.02 4.69
CA LEU A 75 -11.01 10.52 4.36
C LEU A 75 -11.80 11.64 3.68
N LEU A 76 -12.41 11.39 2.53
CA LEU A 76 -13.37 12.29 1.89
C LEU A 76 -14.69 11.57 1.69
N VAL A 77 -15.78 12.34 1.63
CA VAL A 77 -17.10 11.83 1.28
C VAL A 77 -17.49 12.38 -0.08
N VAL A 78 -17.90 11.50 -0.99
CA VAL A 78 -18.30 11.87 -2.35
C VAL A 78 -19.61 12.69 -2.28
N PRO A 79 -19.65 13.94 -2.75
CA PRO A 79 -20.86 14.75 -2.75
C PRO A 79 -21.85 14.30 -3.84
N ASP A 80 -23.13 14.68 -3.69
CA ASP A 80 -24.23 14.37 -4.64
C ASP A 80 -23.99 14.93 -6.04
N ASP A 81 -23.27 16.05 -6.14
CA ASP A 81 -22.92 16.71 -7.40
C ASP A 81 -21.58 16.21 -7.99
N ALA A 82 -20.98 15.16 -7.42
CA ALA A 82 -19.72 14.63 -7.93
C ALA A 82 -19.92 14.02 -9.32
N ALA A 83 -19.14 14.51 -10.29
CA ALA A 83 -18.99 13.86 -11.58
C ALA A 83 -17.76 12.95 -11.56
N THR A 84 -17.80 11.86 -12.33
CA THR A 84 -16.64 11.01 -12.58
C THR A 84 -15.44 11.87 -12.97
N GLY A 85 -14.36 11.77 -12.20
CA GLY A 85 -13.26 12.70 -12.32
C GLY A 85 -12.13 12.44 -11.33
N PRO A 86 -10.99 13.11 -11.50
CA PRO A 86 -9.86 12.94 -10.60
C PRO A 86 -10.15 13.49 -9.21
N ILE A 87 -9.51 12.90 -8.21
CA ILE A 87 -9.47 13.50 -6.87
C ILE A 87 -8.36 14.55 -6.84
N VAL A 88 -8.73 15.77 -6.49
CA VAL A 88 -7.84 16.93 -6.41
C VAL A 88 -7.81 17.40 -4.97
N VAL A 89 -6.62 17.53 -4.41
CA VAL A 89 -6.38 17.99 -3.05
C VAL A 89 -5.68 19.34 -3.12
N ALA A 90 -6.25 20.37 -2.50
CA ALA A 90 -5.69 21.70 -2.41
C ALA A 90 -5.08 21.94 -1.03
N THR A 91 -3.84 22.38 -1.02
CA THR A 91 -3.09 22.77 0.19
C THR A 91 -2.54 24.17 0.03
N ALA A 92 -1.97 24.74 1.10
CA ALA A 92 -1.28 26.03 1.02
C ALA A 92 -0.08 26.03 0.04
N ALA A 93 0.47 24.84 -0.28
CA ALA A 93 1.55 24.67 -1.23
C ALA A 93 1.08 24.53 -2.70
N GLY A 94 -0.23 24.40 -2.94
CA GLY A 94 -0.81 24.25 -4.28
C GLY A 94 -1.84 23.13 -4.39
N THR A 95 -2.26 22.84 -5.62
CA THR A 95 -3.22 21.78 -5.94
C THR A 95 -2.52 20.52 -6.45
N PHE A 96 -2.82 19.39 -5.82
CA PHE A 96 -2.23 18.09 -6.09
C PHE A 96 -3.31 17.14 -6.57
N ARG A 97 -3.01 16.40 -7.63
CA ARG A 97 -3.97 15.49 -8.27
C ARG A 97 -3.58 14.05 -7.97
N ALA A 98 -4.52 13.25 -7.48
CA ALA A 98 -4.29 11.83 -7.27
C ALA A 98 -4.18 11.09 -8.62
N PRO A 99 -3.31 10.08 -8.76
CA PRO A 99 -3.20 9.29 -9.97
C PRO A 99 -4.44 8.39 -10.11
N GLY A 100 -5.29 8.72 -11.08
CA GLY A 100 -6.54 8.01 -11.37
C GLY A 100 -7.78 8.93 -11.36
N ALA A 101 -8.91 8.40 -11.78
CA ALA A 101 -10.22 9.04 -11.67
C ALA A 101 -11.12 8.20 -10.74
N PHE A 102 -11.90 8.87 -9.90
CA PHE A 102 -12.98 8.25 -9.16
C PHE A 102 -14.20 8.18 -10.08
N THR A 103 -14.75 6.99 -10.26
CA THR A 103 -15.96 6.77 -11.06
C THR A 103 -17.18 6.89 -10.16
N VAL A 104 -18.03 7.88 -10.43
CA VAL A 104 -19.29 8.03 -9.69
C VAL A 104 -20.30 7.09 -10.33
N ASP A 105 -20.74 6.09 -9.58
CA ASP A 105 -21.76 5.16 -10.06
C ASP A 105 -23.11 5.89 -10.09
N PRO A 106 -23.91 5.75 -11.17
CA PRO A 106 -25.24 6.33 -11.21
C PRO A 106 -26.07 5.74 -10.07
N VAL A 107 -26.70 6.61 -9.28
CA VAL A 107 -27.72 6.20 -8.31
C VAL A 107 -28.76 5.37 -9.08
N PRO A 108 -29.05 4.12 -8.68
CA PRO A 108 -30.09 3.34 -9.36
C PRO A 108 -31.39 4.16 -9.32
N ALA A 109 -31.92 4.45 -10.51
CA ALA A 109 -33.16 5.19 -10.64
C ALA A 109 -34.24 4.50 -9.78
N PRO A 110 -35.05 5.26 -9.02
CA PRO A 110 -36.16 4.66 -8.30
C PRO A 110 -37.06 3.98 -9.34
N LEU A 111 -37.37 2.70 -9.09
CA LEU A 111 -38.43 1.98 -9.81
C LEU A 111 -39.66 2.89 -9.84
N ALA A 112 -40.14 3.22 -11.04
CA ALA A 112 -41.32 4.05 -11.21
C ALA A 112 -42.50 3.44 -10.42
N GLY A 113 -42.93 4.10 -9.33
CA GLY A 113 -44.10 3.71 -8.56
C GLY A 113 -43.99 3.79 -7.03
N GLY A 114 -42.81 4.04 -6.45
CA GLY A 114 -42.69 4.24 -4.99
C GLY A 114 -43.12 5.65 -4.53
N PRO A 115 -43.70 5.81 -3.32
CA PRO A 115 -44.04 7.13 -2.79
C PRO A 115 -42.77 8.01 -2.65
N PRO A 116 -42.90 9.35 -2.73
CA PRO A 116 -41.75 10.25 -2.73
C PRO A 116 -40.92 10.05 -1.46
N VAL A 117 -39.66 9.67 -1.63
CA VAL A 117 -38.67 9.58 -0.54
C VAL A 117 -38.44 11.00 -0.03
N PRO A 118 -38.62 11.28 1.28
CA PRO A 118 -38.25 12.58 1.84
C PRO A 118 -36.73 12.76 1.71
N GLY A 119 -36.29 13.82 1.05
CA GLY A 119 -34.86 14.12 0.93
C GLY A 119 -34.22 14.30 2.32
N PRO A 120 -33.03 13.74 2.60
CA PRO A 120 -32.39 13.95 3.87
C PRO A 120 -31.74 15.35 3.91
N GLY A 121 -32.52 16.31 4.38
CA GLY A 121 -31.96 17.44 5.10
C GLY A 121 -31.29 16.98 6.39
N ARG A 122 -30.18 17.64 6.74
CA ARG A 122 -29.38 17.49 7.97
C ARG A 122 -28.53 16.23 8.11
N SER A 123 -27.22 16.48 8.03
CA SER A 123 -26.18 16.03 8.97
C SER A 123 -26.61 14.90 9.92
N ALA A 124 -26.26 13.67 9.54
CA ALA A 124 -26.27 12.53 10.43
C ALA A 124 -24.84 11.98 10.50
N ALA A 125 -24.25 12.07 11.68
CA ALA A 125 -23.09 11.29 12.06
C ALA A 125 -23.45 9.80 11.92
N ALA A 126 -23.06 9.20 10.80
CA ALA A 126 -23.22 7.76 10.59
C ALA A 126 -22.04 7.03 11.25
N THR A 127 -22.24 6.65 12.52
CA THR A 127 -21.56 5.53 13.16
C THR A 127 -22.27 4.24 12.70
N GLY A 128 -22.21 3.96 11.40
CA GLY A 128 -22.56 2.65 10.85
C GLY A 128 -21.35 1.73 10.90
N PRO A 129 -21.54 0.39 10.90
CA PRO A 129 -20.42 -0.53 10.77
C PRO A 129 -19.68 -0.19 9.47
N GLU A 130 -18.41 0.15 9.61
CA GLU A 130 -17.49 0.41 8.50
C GLU A 130 -17.63 -0.75 7.51
N ALA A 131 -18.16 -0.46 6.31
CA ALA A 131 -18.23 -1.46 5.25
C ALA A 131 -16.81 -2.05 5.08
N PRO A 132 -16.65 -3.38 5.01
CA PRO A 132 -15.32 -3.98 4.94
C PRO A 132 -14.58 -3.37 3.75
N VAL A 133 -13.49 -2.66 4.02
CA VAL A 133 -12.68 -2.00 3.01
C VAL A 133 -12.20 -3.10 2.05
N ALA A 134 -12.82 -3.17 0.87
CA ALA A 134 -12.49 -4.20 -0.10
C ALA A 134 -11.00 -4.06 -0.46
N GLY A 135 -10.21 -5.11 -0.19
CA GLY A 135 -8.77 -5.10 -0.45
C GLY A 135 -8.48 -4.81 -1.92
N VAL A 136 -7.38 -4.10 -2.19
CA VAL A 136 -6.96 -3.82 -3.57
C VAL A 136 -5.95 -4.86 -4.04
N PRO A 137 -5.80 -5.05 -5.36
CA PRO A 137 -4.69 -5.80 -5.92
C PRO A 137 -3.34 -5.20 -5.49
N CYS A 138 -2.68 -5.89 -4.58
CA CYS A 138 -1.38 -5.57 -4.05
C CYS A 138 -0.38 -6.65 -4.44
N LEU A 139 0.87 -6.23 -4.62
CA LEU A 139 2.02 -7.10 -4.60
C LEU A 139 2.61 -7.11 -3.20
N LEU A 140 2.54 -8.24 -2.52
CA LEU A 140 3.29 -8.49 -1.30
C LEU A 140 4.76 -8.72 -1.67
N VAL A 141 5.62 -7.80 -1.24
CA VAL A 141 7.07 -7.91 -1.42
C VAL A 141 7.72 -7.91 -0.05
N SER A 142 8.54 -8.93 0.21
CA SER A 142 9.29 -9.06 1.45
C SER A 142 10.73 -9.48 1.18
N GLY A 143 11.57 -9.22 2.17
CA GLY A 143 12.97 -9.57 2.10
C GLY A 143 13.69 -9.21 3.38
N ARG A 144 14.98 -9.52 3.39
CA ARG A 144 15.86 -9.31 4.53
C ARG A 144 17.26 -8.92 4.09
N CYS A 145 17.96 -8.21 4.95
CA CYS A 145 19.37 -7.92 4.83
C CYS A 145 20.09 -8.42 6.09
N ARG A 146 21.05 -9.33 5.92
CA ARG A 146 21.90 -9.85 6.99
C ARG A 146 23.35 -9.65 6.60
N GLN A 147 24.11 -8.91 7.42
CA GLN A 147 25.53 -8.60 7.18
C GLN A 147 25.79 -8.02 5.77
N GLY A 148 24.92 -7.12 5.29
CA GLY A 148 25.02 -6.51 3.96
C GLY A 148 24.53 -7.39 2.80
N ARG A 149 24.16 -8.65 3.05
CA ARG A 149 23.57 -9.54 2.04
C ARG A 149 22.06 -9.37 2.00
N TRP A 150 21.57 -8.73 0.94
CA TRP A 150 20.16 -8.56 0.67
C TRP A 150 19.57 -9.81 -0.02
N THR A 151 18.39 -10.22 0.42
CA THR A 151 17.64 -11.32 -0.21
C THR A 151 16.17 -10.92 -0.38
N LEU A 152 15.63 -11.22 -1.56
CA LEU A 152 14.22 -11.05 -1.89
C LEU A 152 13.52 -12.40 -1.79
N ALA A 153 12.46 -12.46 -0.98
CA ALA A 153 11.56 -13.59 -0.96
C ALA A 153 10.67 -13.60 -2.22
N PRO A 154 10.01 -14.73 -2.54
CA PRO A 154 8.95 -14.74 -3.54
C PRO A 154 7.87 -13.70 -3.22
N ALA A 155 7.44 -12.98 -4.26
CA ALA A 155 6.35 -12.02 -4.15
C ALA A 155 5.02 -12.65 -4.57
N TYR A 156 3.94 -12.10 -4.04
CA TYR A 156 2.58 -12.64 -4.23
C TYR A 156 1.59 -11.52 -4.55
N THR A 157 0.73 -11.74 -5.54
CA THR A 157 -0.38 -10.86 -5.86
C THR A 157 -1.60 -11.26 -5.04
N LEU A 158 -2.14 -10.35 -4.25
CA LEU A 158 -3.30 -10.60 -3.40
C LEU A 158 -4.17 -9.36 -3.23
N LEU A 159 -5.42 -9.56 -2.80
CA LEU A 159 -6.25 -8.48 -2.30
C LEU A 159 -5.86 -8.17 -0.86
N ALA A 160 -5.35 -6.97 -0.61
CA ALA A 160 -4.91 -6.52 0.70
C ALA A 160 -5.07 -5.00 0.85
N LEU A 161 -4.96 -4.53 2.09
CA LEU A 161 -4.74 -3.12 2.36
C LEU A 161 -3.30 -2.74 1.99
N PRO A 162 -3.08 -1.63 1.26
CA PRO A 162 -1.73 -1.22 0.90
C PRO A 162 -0.87 -0.87 2.11
N ALA A 163 0.38 -1.28 2.07
CA ALA A 163 1.41 -0.97 3.05
C ALA A 163 2.64 -0.48 2.30
N MET A 164 2.76 0.84 2.19
CA MET A 164 3.79 1.48 1.37
C MET A 164 5.15 1.54 2.08
N PRO A 165 6.26 1.42 1.33
CA PRO A 165 7.59 1.61 1.88
C PRO A 165 7.81 3.06 2.31
N THR A 166 8.58 3.26 3.39
CA THR A 166 8.94 4.57 3.94
C THR A 166 10.42 4.62 4.27
N GLY A 167 11.03 5.81 4.19
CA GLY A 167 12.46 6.00 4.43
C GLY A 167 13.24 6.20 3.13
N GLY A 168 14.51 5.83 3.11
CA GLY A 168 15.36 6.09 1.93
C GLY A 168 16.79 5.54 1.95
N GLU A 169 17.08 4.52 2.75
CA GLU A 169 18.41 3.87 2.73
C GLU A 169 18.60 2.95 1.53
N ALA A 170 17.50 2.34 1.07
CA ALA A 170 17.45 1.46 -0.09
C ALA A 170 16.30 1.86 -1.01
N VAL A 171 16.32 1.38 -2.24
CA VAL A 171 15.26 1.58 -3.23
C VAL A 171 14.81 0.23 -3.75
N LEU A 172 13.52 -0.07 -3.58
CA LEU A 172 12.86 -1.21 -4.21
C LEU A 172 12.30 -0.77 -5.56
N GLU A 173 12.71 -1.44 -6.62
CA GLU A 173 12.30 -1.17 -8.00
C GLU A 173 11.51 -2.37 -8.55
N LEU A 174 10.34 -2.07 -9.10
CA LEU A 174 9.59 -2.99 -9.95
C LEU A 174 10.15 -2.84 -11.37
N THR A 175 10.57 -3.92 -12.03
CA THR A 175 11.16 -3.86 -13.37
C THR A 175 10.36 -4.63 -14.40
N ASP A 176 10.46 -4.21 -15.66
CA ASP A 176 10.01 -5.03 -16.78
C ASP A 176 11.01 -6.11 -17.17
N ALA A 177 10.68 -6.89 -18.21
CA ALA A 177 11.49 -8.02 -18.68
C ALA A 177 12.88 -7.62 -19.17
N HIS A 178 13.10 -6.34 -19.50
CA HIS A 178 14.40 -5.80 -19.90
C HIS A 178 15.18 -5.22 -18.70
N GLY A 179 14.63 -5.29 -17.48
CA GLY A 179 15.22 -4.71 -16.28
C GLY A 179 15.01 -3.20 -16.14
N THR A 180 14.13 -2.61 -16.95
CA THR A 180 13.79 -1.18 -16.89
C THR A 180 12.89 -0.92 -15.68
N PRO A 181 13.18 0.07 -14.82
CA PRO A 181 12.33 0.38 -13.67
C PRO A 181 10.98 0.94 -14.13
N LEU A 182 9.90 0.28 -13.73
CA LEU A 182 8.51 0.73 -13.88
C LEU A 182 8.10 1.66 -12.74
N ARG A 183 8.46 1.28 -11.52
CA ARG A 183 8.16 2.00 -10.27
C ARG A 183 9.34 1.85 -9.32
N SER A 184 9.67 2.91 -8.59
CA SER A 184 10.75 2.90 -7.59
C SER A 184 10.22 3.41 -6.26
N PHE A 185 10.54 2.72 -5.18
CA PHE A 185 10.08 3.02 -3.83
C PHE A 185 11.28 3.08 -2.88
N PRO A 186 11.64 4.28 -2.38
CA PRO A 186 12.65 4.39 -1.34
C PRO A 186 12.13 3.82 -0.02
N PHE A 187 12.98 3.13 0.71
CA PHE A 187 12.63 2.52 1.98
C PHE A 187 13.82 2.37 2.93
N THR A 188 13.52 2.26 4.21
CA THR A 188 14.47 1.88 5.25
C THR A 188 14.02 0.54 5.84
N PRO A 189 14.87 -0.51 5.84
CA PRO A 189 14.50 -1.80 6.40
C PRO A 189 14.42 -1.71 7.93
N ALA A 190 13.54 -2.48 8.56
CA ALA A 190 13.36 -2.46 10.00
C ALA A 190 14.33 -3.44 10.68
N GLU A 191 14.98 -3.04 11.77
CA GLU A 191 15.79 -3.96 12.59
C GLU A 191 14.91 -5.02 13.26
N VAL A 192 15.40 -6.26 13.27
CA VAL A 192 14.79 -7.36 14.03
C VAL A 192 15.43 -7.39 15.41
N ALA A 193 14.72 -6.85 16.40
CA ALA A 193 15.23 -6.64 17.76
C ALA A 193 15.69 -7.92 18.48
N ASP A 194 15.17 -9.10 18.09
CA ASP A 194 15.39 -10.37 18.81
C ASP A 194 16.43 -11.29 18.15
N LEU A 195 17.13 -10.87 17.09
CA LEU A 195 18.12 -11.70 16.40
C LEU A 195 19.55 -11.14 16.53
N PRO A 196 20.51 -11.94 17.07
CA PRO A 196 21.91 -11.52 17.10
C PRO A 196 22.47 -11.41 15.68
N GLY A 197 22.98 -10.24 15.32
CA GLY A 197 23.73 -10.03 14.07
C GLY A 197 23.21 -8.93 13.12
N GLY A 198 22.39 -7.99 13.59
CA GLY A 198 21.98 -6.82 12.80
C GLY A 198 21.17 -7.20 11.55
N GLU A 199 20.27 -8.18 11.69
CA GLU A 199 19.35 -8.56 10.61
C GLU A 199 18.24 -7.51 10.52
N THR A 200 18.04 -7.00 9.32
CA THR A 200 16.91 -6.11 9.01
C THR A 200 15.95 -6.82 8.05
N GLN A 201 14.66 -6.56 8.21
CA GLN A 201 13.61 -7.12 7.37
C GLN A 201 12.66 -6.05 6.88
N PHE A 202 11.94 -6.35 5.80
CA PHE A 202 10.87 -5.50 5.30
C PHE A 202 9.74 -6.32 4.69
N SER A 203 8.53 -5.76 4.74
CA SER A 203 7.34 -6.34 4.11
C SER A 203 6.42 -5.21 3.69
N PHE A 204 6.04 -5.20 2.41
CA PHE A 204 5.23 -4.14 1.80
C PHE A 204 4.11 -4.77 0.98
N ALA A 205 2.95 -4.11 0.96
CA ALA A 205 1.84 -4.45 0.08
C ALA A 205 1.66 -3.32 -0.94
N LEU A 206 2.32 -3.46 -2.09
CA LEU A 206 2.42 -2.42 -3.11
C LEU A 206 1.21 -2.46 -4.05
N PRO A 207 0.40 -1.40 -4.15
CA PRO A 207 -0.75 -1.40 -5.04
C PRO A 207 -0.28 -1.43 -6.50
N LEU A 208 -0.81 -2.40 -7.27
CA LEU A 208 -0.53 -2.56 -8.68
C LEU A 208 -1.64 -1.93 -9.53
N ASP A 209 -1.25 -1.13 -10.52
CA ASP A 209 -2.16 -0.74 -11.60
C ASP A 209 -2.10 -1.74 -12.76
N GLY A 210 -3.07 -1.66 -13.68
CA GLY A 210 -3.16 -2.60 -14.80
C GLY A 210 -1.96 -2.52 -15.76
N ALA A 211 -1.29 -1.38 -15.86
CA ALA A 211 -0.12 -1.21 -16.72
C ALA A 211 1.12 -1.89 -16.12
N THR A 212 1.36 -1.67 -14.82
CA THR A 212 2.44 -2.31 -14.06
C THR A 212 2.22 -3.81 -14.01
N THR A 213 1.00 -4.27 -13.75
CA THR A 213 0.67 -5.71 -13.68
C THR A 213 1.04 -6.46 -14.96
N ARG A 214 0.83 -5.86 -16.14
CA ARG A 214 1.15 -6.50 -17.43
C ARG A 214 2.63 -6.51 -17.78
N ARG A 215 3.40 -5.55 -17.24
CA ARG A 215 4.81 -5.35 -17.58
C ARG A 215 5.76 -5.89 -16.52
N LEU A 216 5.29 -6.09 -15.30
CA LEU A 216 6.08 -6.55 -14.17
C LEU A 216 6.70 -7.93 -14.47
N ALA A 217 8.02 -7.97 -14.49
CA ALA A 217 8.79 -9.20 -14.68
C ALA A 217 9.90 -9.38 -13.64
N GLY A 218 10.34 -8.30 -12.99
CA GLY A 218 11.43 -8.34 -12.01
C GLY A 218 11.21 -7.46 -10.80
N LEU A 219 11.92 -7.80 -9.73
CA LEU A 219 12.09 -7.00 -8.51
C LEU A 219 13.59 -6.74 -8.31
N ARG A 220 13.94 -5.51 -7.93
CA ARG A 220 15.33 -5.12 -7.72
C ARG A 220 15.46 -4.25 -6.48
N ILE A 221 16.40 -4.55 -5.61
CA ILE A 221 16.80 -3.69 -4.50
C ILE A 221 18.11 -3.00 -4.88
N ARG A 222 18.13 -1.68 -4.75
CA ARG A 222 19.36 -0.89 -4.83
C ARG A 222 19.69 -0.33 -3.46
N ALA A 223 20.93 -0.52 -3.02
CA ALA A 223 21.46 0.01 -1.76
C ALA A 223 22.90 0.47 -2.01
N GLY A 224 23.30 1.61 -1.42
CA GLY A 224 24.65 2.15 -1.61
C GLY A 224 25.00 2.45 -3.09
N GLY A 225 24.01 2.76 -3.92
CA GLY A 225 24.19 3.04 -5.35
C GLY A 225 24.29 1.80 -6.27
N ALA A 226 24.48 0.60 -5.72
CA ALA A 226 24.60 -0.64 -6.47
C ALA A 226 23.31 -1.48 -6.42
N VAL A 227 23.21 -2.47 -7.30
CA VAL A 227 22.15 -3.50 -7.22
C VAL A 227 22.53 -4.48 -6.12
N ALA A 228 21.78 -4.48 -5.03
CA ALA A 228 22.05 -5.31 -3.85
C ALA A 228 21.33 -6.67 -3.91
N ALA A 229 20.14 -6.70 -4.51
CA ALA A 229 19.43 -7.94 -4.80
C ALA A 229 18.56 -7.76 -6.05
N ALA A 230 18.36 -8.83 -6.80
CA ALA A 230 17.41 -8.86 -7.90
C ALA A 230 16.74 -10.23 -7.97
N ARG A 231 15.47 -10.23 -8.38
CA ARG A 231 14.67 -11.44 -8.58
C ARG A 231 13.92 -11.26 -9.89
N GLN A 232 14.15 -12.17 -10.83
CA GLN A 232 13.37 -12.23 -12.06
C GLN A 232 12.30 -13.29 -11.90
N GLY A 233 11.09 -12.96 -12.36
CA GLY A 233 9.97 -13.87 -12.44
C GLY A 233 9.92 -14.52 -13.81
N GLY A 234 9.27 -15.67 -13.88
CA GLY A 234 9.03 -16.33 -15.15
C GLY A 234 8.44 -17.72 -14.93
N TRP A 235 7.39 -18.02 -15.69
CA TRP A 235 6.85 -19.37 -15.73
C TRP A 235 7.59 -20.16 -16.80
N GLN A 236 8.33 -21.20 -16.41
CA GLN A 236 8.88 -22.15 -17.38
C GLN A 236 7.79 -23.06 -17.96
N ALA A 237 6.73 -23.30 -17.17
CA ALA A 237 5.52 -24.01 -17.56
C ALA A 237 4.33 -23.44 -16.80
N ALA A 238 3.10 -23.74 -17.24
CA ALA A 238 1.90 -23.36 -16.51
C ALA A 238 1.87 -24.08 -15.14
N PRO A 239 1.73 -23.35 -14.01
CA PRO A 239 1.65 -23.97 -12.70
C PRO A 239 0.38 -24.82 -12.61
N ARG A 240 0.50 -25.98 -11.96
CA ARG A 240 -0.62 -26.87 -11.67
C ARG A 240 -1.12 -26.64 -10.24
N PRO A 241 -2.39 -26.98 -9.94
CA PRO A 241 -2.90 -26.92 -8.58
C PRO A 241 -2.02 -27.74 -7.63
N PRO A 242 -1.57 -27.16 -6.50
CA PRO A 242 -0.90 -27.89 -5.45
C PRO A 242 -1.80 -28.99 -4.85
N LYS A 243 -1.20 -30.04 -4.30
CA LYS A 243 -1.93 -31.12 -3.60
C LYS A 243 -1.80 -30.95 -2.09
N ALA A 244 -2.91 -31.02 -1.38
CA ALA A 244 -2.95 -30.89 0.07
C ALA A 244 -3.51 -32.16 0.70
N VAL A 245 -2.78 -32.75 1.65
CA VAL A 245 -3.17 -33.97 2.36
C VAL A 245 -3.22 -33.70 3.86
N SER A 246 -4.27 -34.17 4.53
CA SER A 246 -4.37 -34.09 5.99
C SER A 246 -3.40 -35.05 6.67
N LEU A 247 -2.60 -34.55 7.62
CA LEU A 247 -1.74 -35.34 8.48
C LEU A 247 -2.37 -35.63 9.86
N GLY A 248 -3.65 -35.29 10.03
CA GLY A 248 -4.35 -35.34 11.31
C GLY A 248 -4.05 -34.16 12.24
N ALA A 249 -4.93 -33.94 13.23
CA ALA A 249 -4.83 -32.86 14.22
C ALA A 249 -4.66 -31.44 13.61
N GLY A 250 -5.37 -31.15 12.51
CA GLY A 250 -5.34 -29.84 11.84
C GLY A 250 -4.08 -29.56 11.00
N ARG A 251 -3.11 -30.48 10.98
CA ARG A 251 -1.92 -30.34 10.14
C ARG A 251 -2.20 -30.75 8.71
N VAL A 252 -1.73 -29.94 7.78
CA VAL A 252 -1.82 -30.18 6.34
C VAL A 252 -0.43 -30.23 5.74
N HIS A 253 -0.19 -31.21 4.89
CA HIS A 253 0.99 -31.29 4.04
C HIS A 253 0.63 -30.87 2.62
N LEU A 254 1.27 -29.80 2.14
CA LEU A 254 1.08 -29.26 0.80
C LEU A 254 2.30 -29.61 -0.06
N THR A 255 2.06 -30.08 -1.28
CA THR A 255 3.10 -30.36 -2.28
C THR A 255 2.81 -29.65 -3.60
N TRP A 256 3.85 -29.13 -4.24
CA TRP A 256 3.78 -28.50 -5.55
C TRP A 256 5.09 -28.72 -6.33
N ASN A 257 5.09 -28.43 -7.62
CA ASN A 257 6.33 -28.47 -8.40
C ASN A 257 7.19 -27.24 -8.09
N GLY A 258 8.23 -27.41 -7.27
CA GLY A 258 9.16 -26.36 -6.87
C GLY A 258 10.03 -25.79 -8.01
N GLU A 259 10.18 -26.52 -9.12
CA GLU A 259 10.91 -26.05 -10.31
C GLU A 259 10.08 -25.07 -11.13
N VAL A 260 8.74 -25.21 -11.10
CA VAL A 260 7.81 -24.31 -11.80
C VAL A 260 7.38 -23.15 -10.89
N GLY A 261 7.06 -23.44 -9.62
CA GLY A 261 6.67 -22.47 -8.62
C GLY A 261 7.71 -22.37 -7.50
N VAL A 262 8.46 -21.27 -7.48
CA VAL A 262 9.56 -21.06 -6.52
C VAL A 262 9.09 -20.82 -5.09
N GLY A 263 7.80 -20.58 -4.87
CA GLY A 263 7.22 -20.45 -3.55
C GLY A 263 5.69 -20.49 -3.58
N VAL A 264 5.09 -20.68 -2.41
CA VAL A 264 3.65 -20.65 -2.18
C VAL A 264 3.29 -19.79 -0.99
N MET A 265 2.16 -19.10 -1.08
CA MET A 265 1.47 -18.49 0.05
C MET A 265 0.12 -19.16 0.19
N VAL A 266 -0.18 -19.69 1.37
CA VAL A 266 -1.43 -20.35 1.70
C VAL A 266 -2.29 -19.43 2.54
N ARG A 267 -3.55 -19.28 2.16
CA ARG A 267 -4.52 -18.45 2.85
C ARG A 267 -5.78 -19.23 3.17
N ASP A 268 -6.41 -18.84 4.26
CA ASP A 268 -7.78 -19.21 4.57
C ASP A 268 -8.71 -18.46 3.61
N PRO A 269 -9.56 -19.16 2.83
CA PRO A 269 -10.41 -18.52 1.83
C PRO A 269 -11.59 -17.73 2.44
N ALA A 270 -11.98 -18.02 3.68
CA ALA A 270 -13.10 -17.36 4.36
C ALA A 270 -12.65 -16.04 5.02
N THR A 271 -11.48 -16.06 5.66
CA THR A 271 -10.97 -14.90 6.41
C THR A 271 -9.93 -14.09 5.64
N GLY A 272 -9.31 -14.67 4.60
CA GLY A 272 -8.17 -14.10 3.90
C GLY A 272 -6.87 -14.11 4.72
N GLN A 273 -6.85 -14.73 5.90
CA GLN A 273 -5.65 -14.84 6.74
C GLN A 273 -4.58 -15.66 6.03
N VAL A 274 -3.32 -15.24 6.10
CA VAL A 274 -2.19 -16.05 5.64
C VAL A 274 -1.90 -17.12 6.68
N LEU A 275 -1.99 -18.38 6.28
CA LEU A 275 -1.74 -19.55 7.13
C LEU A 275 -0.28 -19.99 7.07
N ALA A 276 0.34 -19.89 5.90
CA ALA A 276 1.73 -20.32 5.70
C ALA A 276 2.37 -19.70 4.46
N PHE A 277 3.69 -19.67 4.47
CA PHE A 277 4.53 -19.55 3.28
C PHE A 277 5.33 -20.85 3.12
N GLY A 278 5.63 -21.22 1.88
CA GLY A 278 6.41 -22.40 1.55
C GLY A 278 7.36 -22.16 0.40
N GLU A 279 8.53 -22.79 0.46
CA GLU A 279 9.53 -22.82 -0.61
C GLU A 279 10.04 -24.26 -0.78
N GLY A 280 10.62 -24.59 -1.94
CA GLY A 280 11.25 -25.90 -2.13
C GLY A 280 10.30 -27.07 -2.44
N GLY A 281 9.05 -26.81 -2.83
CA GLY A 281 8.13 -27.82 -3.36
C GLY A 281 7.25 -28.54 -2.33
N SER A 282 7.45 -28.30 -1.03
CA SER A 282 6.54 -28.79 0.00
C SER A 282 6.50 -27.88 1.24
N ALA A 283 5.38 -27.91 1.96
CA ALA A 283 5.20 -27.15 3.20
C ALA A 283 4.24 -27.89 4.13
N THR A 284 4.45 -27.79 5.44
CA THR A 284 3.54 -28.33 6.44
C THR A 284 3.12 -27.22 7.39
N PHE A 285 1.82 -27.08 7.61
CA PHE A 285 1.25 -25.99 8.42
C PHE A 285 -0.07 -26.41 9.07
N GLN A 286 -0.58 -25.54 9.95
CA GLN A 286 -1.88 -25.70 10.59
C GLN A 286 -2.96 -25.03 9.74
N ALA A 287 -4.05 -25.74 9.48
CA ALA A 287 -5.21 -25.20 8.78
C ALA A 287 -6.50 -25.49 9.55
N PRO A 288 -7.37 -24.50 9.76
CA PRO A 288 -8.64 -24.69 10.46
C PRO A 288 -9.71 -25.37 9.59
N GLY A 289 -9.58 -25.33 8.26
CA GLY A 289 -10.56 -25.83 7.31
C GLY A 289 -9.99 -26.82 6.29
N ARG A 290 -10.89 -27.42 5.50
CA ARG A 290 -10.54 -28.33 4.39
C ARG A 290 -10.38 -27.62 3.05
N GLU A 291 -10.66 -26.32 2.97
CA GLU A 291 -10.44 -25.52 1.78
C GLU A 291 -9.32 -24.51 2.01
N LEU A 292 -8.45 -24.38 1.01
CA LEU A 292 -7.30 -23.50 1.03
C LEU A 292 -7.26 -22.66 -0.25
N GLU A 293 -6.86 -21.40 -0.11
CA GLU A 293 -6.46 -20.55 -1.24
C GLU A 293 -4.94 -20.51 -1.32
N VAL A 294 -4.38 -21.13 -2.36
CA VAL A 294 -2.92 -21.26 -2.53
C VAL A 294 -2.46 -20.40 -3.70
N HIS A 295 -1.56 -19.47 -3.42
CA HIS A 295 -0.91 -18.62 -4.42
C HIS A 295 0.47 -19.19 -4.74
N VAL A 296 0.65 -19.72 -5.94
CA VAL A 296 1.94 -20.21 -6.43
C VAL A 296 2.71 -19.06 -7.07
N SER A 297 3.91 -18.75 -6.59
CA SER A 297 4.75 -17.65 -7.08
C SER A 297 5.79 -18.15 -8.08
N ASN A 298 6.03 -17.36 -9.13
CA ASN A 298 7.09 -17.59 -10.10
C ASN A 298 8.40 -16.85 -9.78
N GLY A 299 8.45 -16.11 -8.67
CA GLY A 299 9.48 -15.10 -8.53
C GLY A 299 8.92 -13.80 -8.00
N VAL A 300 8.02 -13.26 -8.80
CA VAL A 300 7.64 -11.85 -8.84
C VAL A 300 6.13 -11.68 -8.92
N THR A 301 5.42 -12.62 -9.53
CA THR A 301 3.95 -12.68 -9.56
C THR A 301 3.49 -14.05 -9.09
N SER A 302 2.21 -14.16 -8.75
CA SER A 302 1.60 -15.42 -8.34
C SER A 302 0.31 -15.75 -9.08
N GLN A 303 0.00 -17.04 -9.13
CA GLN A 303 -1.25 -17.59 -9.63
C GLN A 303 -2.03 -18.25 -8.47
N PRO A 304 -3.30 -17.85 -8.24
CA PRO A 304 -4.13 -18.45 -7.20
C PRO A 304 -4.76 -19.77 -7.64
N PHE A 305 -4.91 -20.69 -6.70
CA PHE A 305 -5.63 -21.95 -6.84
C PHE A 305 -6.50 -22.18 -5.61
N ARG A 306 -7.70 -22.71 -5.80
CA ARG A 306 -8.48 -23.32 -4.71
C ARG A 306 -8.08 -24.78 -4.59
N VAL A 307 -7.71 -25.20 -3.38
CA VAL A 307 -7.23 -26.55 -3.10
C VAL A 307 -8.04 -27.11 -1.93
N THR A 308 -8.56 -28.32 -2.12
CA THR A 308 -9.22 -29.08 -1.06
C THR A 308 -8.20 -30.00 -0.38
N VAL A 309 -8.28 -30.10 0.93
CA VAL A 309 -7.47 -31.00 1.75
C VAL A 309 -8.12 -32.38 1.74
N ASP A 310 -7.43 -33.33 1.13
CA ASP A 310 -7.78 -34.75 1.11
C ASP A 310 -7.67 -35.36 2.52
#